data_AF-A0A7R9YXM8-F1
#
_entry.id   AF-A0A7R9YXM8-F1
#
_cell.length_a   1.000
_cell.length_b   1.000
_cell.length_c   1.000
_cell.angle_alpha   90.00
_cell.angle_beta   90.00
_cell.angle_gamma   90.00
#
_symmetry.space_group_name_H-M   'P 1'
#
loop_
_entity.id
_entity.type
_entity.pdbx_description
1 polymer ?
#
loop_
_entity_poly.entity_id
_entity_poly.type
_entity_poly.pdbx_seq_one_letter_code
_entity_poly.pdbx_strand_id
1 'polypeptide(L)'
;GGEEGDDDDDSDDDGNENGNKDKEEIQRQRRRCSNESDVSEGRAVREFNAHHSLMDPDVARRFMANECLRDGDARYAVKRLRSDLPEYDRAKGVVDLAIEAKFLSSVLHPNIIRMRGASSGDPLGNDNFIVMDRLYDTLEERIEQWEV
;
A
#
# COMPACT_ATOMS: atom_id res chain seq x y z
N GLY A 1 -39.59 48.32 42.85
CA GLY A 1 -38.39 47.80 43.54
C GLY A 1 -37.95 46.62 42.72
N GLY A 2 -36.83 46.70 42.02
CA GLY A 2 -35.48 46.63 42.62
C GLY A 2 -35.05 45.16 42.45
N GLU A 3 -33.87 44.79 41.98
CA GLU A 3 -32.57 45.45 41.89
C GLU A 3 -31.79 44.90 40.68
N GLU A 4 -30.76 45.65 40.30
CA GLU A 4 -29.72 45.36 39.32
C GLU A 4 -28.81 44.19 39.76
N GLY A 5 -28.05 43.63 38.81
CA GLY A 5 -27.01 42.63 39.06
C GLY A 5 -26.25 42.33 37.78
N ASP A 6 -25.29 43.19 37.46
CA ASP A 6 -24.16 42.94 36.56
C ASP A 6 -23.13 42.06 37.31
N ASP A 7 -22.54 41.07 36.64
CA ASP A 7 -21.27 40.47 37.05
C ASP A 7 -20.50 40.05 35.77
N ASP A 8 -19.44 40.80 35.49
CA ASP A 8 -18.32 40.43 34.61
C ASP A 8 -17.48 39.35 35.29
N ASP A 9 -16.97 38.36 34.54
CA ASP A 9 -15.80 37.58 34.99
C ASP A 9 -14.94 37.11 33.80
N ASP A 10 -13.64 37.32 33.99
CA ASP A 10 -12.52 37.28 33.04
C ASP A 10 -11.81 35.90 32.98
N SER A 11 -11.11 35.63 31.87
CA SER A 11 -9.96 34.70 31.69
C SER A 11 -10.24 33.17 31.67
N ASP A 12 -9.57 32.29 30.92
CA ASP A 12 -8.13 32.16 30.62
C ASP A 12 -7.82 31.51 29.25
N ASP A 13 -6.67 31.91 28.73
CA ASP A 13 -5.86 31.36 27.63
C ASP A 13 -5.24 29.99 28.00
N ASP A 14 -5.26 29.02 27.07
CA ASP A 14 -4.39 27.83 27.17
C ASP A 14 -3.89 27.43 25.77
N GLY A 15 -2.66 27.87 25.48
CA GLY A 15 -1.88 27.51 24.30
C GLY A 15 -1.56 26.02 24.22
N ASN A 16 -1.96 25.39 23.11
CA ASN A 16 -1.64 24.00 22.80
C ASN A 16 -0.26 23.88 22.09
N GLU A 17 0.83 23.98 22.86
CA GLU A 17 2.19 23.65 22.42
C GLU A 17 2.50 22.16 22.64
N ASN A 18 2.08 21.26 21.74
CA ASN A 18 2.55 19.86 21.77
C ASN A 18 2.88 19.22 20.41
N GLY A 19 2.77 19.94 19.29
CA GLY A 19 2.95 19.35 17.94
C GLY A 19 4.39 19.10 17.47
N ASN A 20 5.41 19.41 18.27
CA ASN A 20 6.82 19.40 17.82
C ASN A 20 7.65 18.20 18.30
N LYS A 21 7.28 17.57 19.43
CA LYS A 21 8.02 16.40 19.97
C LYS A 21 7.80 15.14 19.12
N ASP A 22 6.57 14.95 18.62
CA ASP A 22 6.21 13.78 17.83
C ASP A 22 6.90 13.76 16.45
N LYS A 23 7.13 14.94 15.87
CA LYS A 23 7.79 15.06 14.56
C LYS A 23 9.28 14.70 14.63
N GLU A 24 9.96 15.08 15.70
CA GLU A 24 11.37 14.72 15.91
C GLU A 24 11.55 13.22 16.20
N GLU A 25 10.62 12.61 16.91
CA GLU A 25 10.65 11.17 17.19
C GLU A 25 10.48 10.34 15.91
N ILE A 26 9.54 10.73 15.04
CA ILE A 26 9.34 10.11 13.73
C ILE A 26 10.61 10.26 12.86
N GLN A 27 11.28 11.41 12.91
CA GLN A 27 12.52 11.64 12.14
C GLN A 27 13.70 10.83 12.68
N ARG A 28 13.80 10.65 14.00
CA ARG A 28 14.82 9.79 14.64
C ARG A 28 14.58 8.31 14.31
N GLN A 29 13.33 7.85 14.33
CA GLN A 29 12.99 6.48 13.93
C GLN A 29 13.36 6.23 12.46
N ARG A 30 13.08 7.18 11.55
CA ARG A 30 13.47 7.09 10.12
C ARG A 30 14.98 6.94 9.92
N ARG A 31 15.79 7.73 10.65
CA ARG A 31 17.26 7.66 10.58
C ARG A 31 17.83 6.36 11.14
N ARG A 32 17.13 5.73 12.09
CA ARG A 32 17.57 4.47 12.71
C ARG A 32 17.34 3.28 11.77
N CYS A 33 16.24 3.27 11.01
CA CYS A 33 15.96 2.22 10.02
C CYS A 33 16.93 2.21 8.84
N SER A 34 17.52 3.35 8.45
CA SER A 34 18.42 3.41 7.30
C SER A 34 19.79 2.73 7.50
N ASN A 35 20.17 2.40 8.74
CA ASN A 35 21.50 1.88 9.04
C ASN A 35 21.54 0.38 9.40
N GLU A 36 20.38 -0.31 9.46
CA GLU A 36 20.29 -1.75 9.79
C GLU A 36 19.85 -2.64 8.60
N SER A 37 19.64 -2.05 7.41
CA SER A 37 19.08 -2.74 6.23
C SER A 37 20.05 -3.70 5.53
N ASP A 38 21.37 -3.50 5.61
CA ASP A 38 22.30 -4.15 4.67
C ASP A 38 22.59 -5.66 4.89
N VAL A 39 22.16 -6.28 6.00
CA VAL A 39 22.47 -7.70 6.26
C VAL A 39 21.26 -8.55 6.68
N SER A 40 20.11 -7.94 6.99
CA SER A 40 18.91 -8.64 7.49
C SER A 40 17.74 -8.71 6.50
N GLU A 41 17.71 -7.84 5.47
CA GLU A 41 16.63 -7.72 4.48
C GLU A 41 16.29 -9.04 3.77
N GLY A 42 17.30 -9.85 3.46
CA GLY A 42 17.13 -11.08 2.69
C GLY A 42 16.35 -12.19 3.41
N ARG A 43 16.39 -12.23 4.75
CA ARG A 43 15.75 -13.29 5.55
C ARG A 43 14.31 -12.93 5.91
N ALA A 44 14.07 -11.69 6.34
CA ALA A 44 12.74 -11.20 6.69
C ALA A 44 11.79 -11.17 5.48
N VAL A 45 12.27 -10.77 4.29
CA VAL A 45 11.46 -10.74 3.06
C VAL A 45 11.07 -12.16 2.60
N ARG A 46 11.96 -13.15 2.78
CA ARG A 46 11.68 -14.56 2.46
C ARG A 46 10.66 -15.17 3.42
N GLU A 47 10.75 -14.85 4.70
CA GLU A 47 9.83 -15.32 5.74
C GLU A 47 8.43 -14.68 5.62
N PHE A 48 8.38 -13.37 5.31
CA PHE A 48 7.14 -12.65 4.98
C PHE A 48 6.41 -13.26 3.78
N ASN A 49 7.15 -13.74 2.77
CA ASN A 49 6.56 -14.38 1.60
C ASN A 49 5.98 -15.78 1.88
N ALA A 50 6.42 -16.46 2.94
CA ALA A 50 5.99 -17.82 3.26
C ALA A 50 4.75 -17.88 4.17
N HIS A 51 4.43 -16.81 4.91
CA HIS A 51 3.44 -16.84 6.00
C HIS A 51 2.27 -15.84 5.86
N HIS A 52 1.99 -15.37 4.64
CA HIS A 52 0.91 -14.41 4.36
C HIS A 52 -0.49 -14.87 4.82
N SER A 53 -0.71 -16.17 5.03
CA SER A 53 -2.02 -16.68 5.42
C SER A 53 -2.39 -16.46 6.90
N LEU A 54 -1.45 -16.00 7.75
CA LEU A 54 -1.68 -15.82 9.20
C LEU A 54 -1.39 -14.39 9.72
N MET A 55 -1.02 -13.45 8.85
CA MET A 55 -0.74 -12.08 9.28
C MET A 55 -2.02 -11.23 9.36
N ASP A 56 -2.05 -10.37 10.37
CA ASP A 56 -3.02 -9.29 10.49
C ASP A 56 -2.97 -8.38 9.23
N PRO A 57 -4.10 -8.13 8.55
CA PRO A 57 -4.18 -7.22 7.40
C PRO A 57 -3.56 -5.84 7.66
N ASP A 58 -3.62 -5.30 8.88
CA ASP A 58 -3.01 -4.01 9.22
C ASP A 58 -1.48 -4.08 9.21
N VAL A 59 -0.92 -5.19 9.68
CA VAL A 59 0.54 -5.44 9.64
C VAL A 59 0.98 -5.57 8.18
N ALA A 60 0.23 -6.31 7.36
CA ALA A 60 0.54 -6.45 5.94
C ALA A 60 0.49 -5.10 5.20
N ARG A 61 -0.55 -4.29 5.45
CA ARG A 61 -0.68 -2.93 4.88
C ARG A 61 0.50 -2.04 5.27
N ARG A 62 0.87 -2.01 6.55
CA ARG A 62 2.00 -1.22 7.05
C ARG A 62 3.32 -1.67 6.42
N PHE A 63 3.53 -2.98 6.32
CA PHE A 63 4.71 -3.53 5.65
C PHE A 63 4.77 -3.08 4.20
N MET A 64 3.68 -3.25 3.43
CA MET A 64 3.65 -2.82 2.03
C MET A 64 3.87 -1.32 1.85
N ALA A 65 3.38 -0.50 2.78
CA ALA A 65 3.60 0.95 2.74
C ALA A 65 5.06 1.32 3.00
N ASN A 66 5.69 0.71 4.00
CA ASN A 66 7.09 0.96 4.35
C ASN A 66 8.06 0.40 3.29
N GLU A 67 7.71 -0.73 2.70
CA GLU A 67 8.54 -1.50 1.76
C GLU A 67 8.04 -1.38 0.32
N CYS A 68 7.49 -0.21 -0.04
CA CYS A 68 6.93 0.06 -1.37
C CYS A 68 7.99 0.21 -2.47
N LEU A 69 9.25 0.38 -2.10
CA LEU A 69 10.39 0.43 -3.00
C LEU A 69 11.24 -0.84 -2.85
N ARG A 70 11.92 -1.20 -3.93
CA ARG A 70 12.95 -2.23 -3.97
C ARG A 70 14.04 -1.73 -4.89
N ASP A 71 15.26 -1.62 -4.36
CA ASP A 71 16.42 -1.10 -5.09
C ASP A 71 16.18 0.30 -5.70
N GLY A 72 15.37 1.13 -5.02
CA GLY A 72 14.98 2.47 -5.47
C GLY A 72 13.77 2.52 -6.41
N ASP A 73 13.32 1.38 -6.93
CA ASP A 73 12.17 1.31 -7.84
C ASP A 73 10.89 0.86 -7.14
N ALA A 74 9.72 1.26 -7.67
CA ALA A 74 8.43 0.80 -7.16
C ALA A 74 8.34 -0.74 -7.21
N ARG A 75 8.06 -1.35 -6.06
CA ARG A 75 8.03 -2.80 -5.85
C ARG A 75 6.75 -3.47 -6.32
N TYR A 76 5.65 -2.72 -6.37
CA TYR A 76 4.31 -3.25 -6.63
C TYR A 76 3.74 -2.69 -7.92
N ALA A 77 2.94 -3.50 -8.60
CA ALA A 77 2.10 -3.10 -9.71
C ALA A 77 0.63 -3.10 -9.28
N VAL A 78 -0.13 -2.13 -9.80
CA VAL A 78 -1.58 -2.02 -9.57
C VAL A 78 -2.28 -2.25 -10.89
N LYS A 79 -2.95 -3.40 -11.02
CA LYS A 79 -3.73 -3.74 -12.21
C LYS A 79 -5.18 -3.28 -12.00
N ARG A 80 -5.64 -2.39 -12.87
CA ARG A 80 -6.99 -1.83 -12.88
C ARG A 80 -7.58 -1.87 -14.27
N LEU A 81 -8.90 -1.84 -14.35
CA LEU A 81 -9.58 -1.62 -15.63
C LEU A 81 -9.31 -0.20 -16.14
N ARG A 82 -9.16 -0.11 -17.45
CA ARG A 82 -9.13 1.17 -18.15
C ARG A 82 -10.49 1.86 -18.01
N SER A 83 -10.48 3.15 -17.70
CA SER A 83 -11.70 3.94 -17.49
C SER A 83 -12.43 4.28 -18.79
N ASP A 84 -11.77 4.16 -19.94
CA ASP A 84 -12.27 4.51 -21.26
C ASP A 84 -12.84 3.31 -22.04
N LEU A 85 -13.05 2.16 -21.38
CA LEU A 85 -13.63 0.98 -22.01
C LEU A 85 -15.13 1.14 -22.28
N PRO A 86 -15.62 0.68 -23.45
CA PRO A 86 -17.04 0.50 -23.68
C PRO A 86 -17.68 -0.38 -22.60
N GLU A 87 -18.98 -0.18 -22.34
CA GLU A 87 -19.68 -0.89 -21.26
C GLU A 87 -19.59 -2.42 -21.35
N TYR A 88 -19.72 -2.97 -22.56
CA TYR A 88 -19.60 -4.41 -22.78
C TYR A 88 -18.19 -4.94 -22.44
N ASP A 89 -17.15 -4.26 -22.91
CA ASP A 89 -15.75 -4.65 -22.63
C ASP A 89 -15.40 -4.43 -21.17
N ARG A 90 -15.96 -3.40 -20.53
CA ARG A 90 -15.82 -3.17 -19.09
C ARG A 90 -16.42 -4.34 -18.30
N ALA A 91 -17.64 -4.78 -18.62
CA ALA A 91 -18.28 -5.90 -17.95
C ALA A 91 -17.45 -7.20 -18.08
N LYS A 92 -16.93 -7.48 -19.28
CA LYS A 92 -16.02 -8.61 -19.50
C LYS A 92 -14.73 -8.46 -18.69
N GLY A 93 -14.12 -7.28 -18.72
CA GLY A 93 -12.89 -7.00 -18.01
C GLY A 93 -13.01 -7.09 -16.48
N VAL A 94 -14.17 -6.76 -15.91
CA VAL A 94 -14.47 -6.99 -14.48
C VAL A 94 -14.46 -8.48 -14.15
N VAL A 95 -15.09 -9.30 -14.99
CA VAL A 95 -15.09 -10.76 -14.83
C VAL A 95 -13.67 -11.31 -14.93
N ASP A 96 -12.91 -10.90 -15.94
CA ASP A 96 -11.53 -11.34 -16.14
C ASP A 96 -10.64 -10.96 -14.94
N LEU A 97 -10.74 -9.72 -14.46
CA LEU A 97 -9.98 -9.25 -13.28
C LEU A 97 -10.35 -10.06 -12.02
N ALA A 98 -11.63 -10.38 -11.81
CA ALA A 98 -12.07 -11.19 -10.69
C ALA A 98 -11.55 -12.64 -10.78
N ILE A 99 -11.55 -13.23 -11.98
CA ILE A 99 -10.99 -14.57 -12.22
C ILE A 99 -9.48 -14.57 -11.92
N GLU A 100 -8.75 -13.58 -12.41
CA GLU A 100 -7.32 -13.42 -12.13
C GLU A 100 -7.05 -13.28 -10.63
N ALA A 101 -7.79 -12.41 -9.94
CA ALA A 101 -7.67 -12.21 -8.49
C ALA A 101 -7.89 -13.53 -7.73
N LYS A 102 -8.94 -14.27 -8.10
CA LYS A 102 -9.25 -15.58 -7.52
C LYS A 102 -8.12 -16.56 -7.77
N PHE A 103 -7.62 -16.67 -9.00
CA PHE A 103 -6.53 -17.57 -9.33
C PHE A 103 -5.27 -17.22 -8.51
N LEU A 104 -4.81 -15.97 -8.58
CA LEU A 104 -3.59 -15.51 -7.92
C LEU A 104 -3.68 -15.53 -6.39
N SER A 105 -4.88 -15.45 -5.80
CA SER A 105 -5.08 -15.61 -4.36
C SER A 105 -4.66 -16.98 -3.82
N SER A 106 -4.64 -18.00 -4.69
CA SER A 106 -4.39 -19.39 -4.33
C SER A 106 -2.99 -19.89 -4.73
N VAL A 107 -2.23 -19.09 -5.46
CA VAL A 107 -0.93 -19.49 -6.02
C VAL A 107 0.21 -18.90 -5.23
N LEU A 108 1.08 -19.78 -4.70
CA LEU A 108 2.32 -19.42 -4.03
C LEU A 108 3.49 -20.17 -4.69
N HIS A 109 4.11 -19.55 -5.70
CA HIS A 109 5.24 -20.15 -6.41
C HIS A 109 6.28 -19.07 -6.76
N PRO A 110 7.60 -19.33 -6.63
CA PRO A 110 8.64 -18.34 -6.89
C PRO A 110 8.67 -17.81 -8.34
N ASN A 111 8.19 -18.60 -9.30
CA ASN A 111 8.12 -18.23 -10.72
C ASN A 111 6.73 -17.80 -11.18
N ILE A 112 5.77 -17.63 -10.27
CA ILE A 112 4.45 -17.08 -10.60
C ILE A 112 4.30 -15.78 -9.81
N ILE A 113 3.86 -14.73 -10.50
CA ILE A 113 3.59 -13.42 -9.88
C ILE A 113 2.60 -13.58 -8.73
N ARG A 114 2.88 -12.90 -7.61
CA ARG A 114 2.04 -13.00 -6.42
C ARG A 114 1.16 -11.77 -6.24
N MET A 115 -0.11 -12.01 -5.96
CA MET A 115 -1.03 -10.99 -5.50
C MET A 115 -0.74 -10.64 -4.03
N ARG A 116 -0.74 -9.34 -3.74
CA ARG A 116 -0.50 -8.76 -2.41
C ARG A 116 -1.78 -8.22 -1.76
N GLY A 117 -2.78 -7.91 -2.57
CA GLY A 117 -4.07 -7.44 -2.09
C GLY A 117 -5.03 -7.13 -3.23
N ALA A 118 -6.27 -6.85 -2.86
CA ALA A 118 -7.32 -6.38 -3.75
C ALA A 118 -8.00 -5.15 -3.12
N SER A 119 -8.70 -4.36 -3.94
CA SER A 119 -9.54 -3.27 -3.48
C SER A 119 -10.60 -3.79 -2.49
N SER A 120 -10.90 -2.99 -1.46
CA SER A 120 -11.97 -3.27 -0.49
C SER A 120 -13.35 -2.76 -0.96
N GLY A 121 -13.42 -2.18 -2.17
CA GLY A 121 -14.63 -1.58 -2.73
C GLY A 121 -15.59 -2.59 -3.37
N ASP A 122 -16.64 -2.07 -4.00
CA ASP A 122 -17.58 -2.88 -4.79
C ASP A 122 -16.81 -3.56 -5.93
N PRO A 123 -16.77 -4.90 -6.03
CA PRO A 123 -16.09 -5.65 -7.11
C PRO A 123 -16.57 -5.34 -8.54
N LEU A 124 -17.70 -4.65 -8.69
CA LEU A 124 -18.22 -4.17 -9.98
C LEU A 124 -17.97 -2.67 -10.21
N GLY A 125 -17.48 -1.96 -9.18
CA GLY A 125 -17.11 -0.56 -9.22
C GLY A 125 -15.93 -0.25 -10.15
N ASN A 126 -15.82 1.02 -10.54
CA ASN A 126 -14.74 1.50 -11.40
C ASN A 126 -13.39 1.63 -10.67
N ASP A 127 -13.41 1.51 -9.35
CA ASP A 127 -12.26 1.61 -8.45
C ASP A 127 -11.65 0.25 -8.10
N ASN A 128 -12.05 -0.82 -8.79
CA ASN A 128 -11.44 -2.13 -8.56
C ASN A 128 -10.05 -2.26 -9.11
N PHE A 129 -9.18 -2.81 -8.28
CA PHE A 129 -7.82 -3.15 -8.66
C PHE A 129 -7.29 -4.30 -7.82
N ILE A 130 -6.25 -4.94 -8.34
CA ILE A 130 -5.42 -5.85 -7.57
C ILE A 130 -4.00 -5.29 -7.49
N VAL A 131 -3.34 -5.54 -6.36
CA VAL A 131 -1.94 -5.20 -6.13
C VAL A 131 -1.13 -6.48 -6.24
N MET A 132 -0.03 -6.44 -6.99
CA MET A 132 0.83 -7.60 -7.23
C MET A 132 2.31 -7.20 -7.25
N ASP A 133 3.20 -8.19 -7.17
CA ASP A 133 4.64 -7.96 -7.36
C ASP A 133 4.90 -7.37 -8.76
N ARG A 134 5.72 -6.31 -8.85
CA ARG A 134 6.04 -5.70 -10.14
C ARG A 134 7.06 -6.56 -10.90
N LEU A 135 6.77 -6.84 -12.17
CA LEU A 135 7.78 -7.26 -13.14
C LEU A 135 8.34 -6.00 -13.81
N TYR A 136 9.66 -5.85 -13.81
CA TYR A 136 10.32 -4.65 -14.30
C TYR A 136 10.45 -4.59 -15.82
N ASP A 137 10.24 -5.73 -16.47
CA ASP A 137 10.48 -5.92 -17.88
C ASP A 137 9.65 -7.11 -18.38
N THR A 138 9.42 -7.17 -19.68
CA THR A 138 8.79 -8.31 -20.33
C THR A 138 9.81 -9.11 -21.13
N LEU A 139 9.50 -10.36 -21.43
CA LEU A 139 10.38 -11.17 -22.28
C LEU A 139 10.49 -10.58 -23.69
N GLU A 140 9.41 -10.00 -24.20
CA GLU A 140 9.36 -9.34 -25.52
C GLU A 140 10.35 -8.18 -25.60
N GLU A 141 10.30 -7.25 -24.64
CA GLU A 141 11.25 -6.14 -24.51
C GLU A 141 12.70 -6.62 -24.38
N ARG A 142 12.94 -7.71 -23.64
CA ARG A 142 14.28 -8.29 -23.48
C ARG A 142 14.82 -8.91 -24.76
N ILE A 143 13.97 -9.57 -25.54
CA ILE A 143 14.38 -10.17 -26.81
C ILE A 143 14.80 -9.08 -27.78
N GLU A 144 14.03 -7.99 -27.90
CA GLU A 144 14.38 -6.85 -28.76
C GLU A 144 15.72 -6.22 -28.37
N GLN A 145 16.05 -6.17 -27.08
CA GLN A 145 17.35 -5.68 -26.59
C GLN A 145 18.51 -6.64 -26.89
N TRP A 146 18.24 -7.94 -27.01
CA TRP A 146 19.26 -8.97 -27.24
C TRP A 146 19.50 -9.28 -28.72
N GLU A 147 18.62 -8.83 -29.62
CA GLU A 147 18.82 -8.92 -31.06
C GLU A 147 19.91 -7.96 -31.59
N VAL A 148 20.66 -7.32 -30.70
CA VAL A 148 21.79 -6.42 -30.98
C VAL A 148 23.13 -7.18 -31.05
#